data_AF-A0A7Z9YA92-F1
#
_entry.id   AF-A0A7Z9YA92-F1
#
_cell.length_a   1.000
_cell.length_b   1.000
_cell.length_c   1.000
_cell.angle_alpha   90.00
_cell.angle_beta   90.00
_cell.angle_gamma   90.00
#
_symmetry.space_group_name_H-M   'P 1'
#
loop_
_entity.id
_entity.type
_entity.pdbx_description
1 polymer ?
#
loop_
_entity_poly.entity_id
_entity_poly.type
_entity_poly.pdbx_seq_one_letter_code
_entity_poly.pdbx_strand_id
1 'polypeptide(L)' 'PYPAVKPDVVNAGAEWCEPNETFSNACLDGNLVTAAAWPAHPEWMRRFLELLGVEITIK' A
#
# COMPACT_ATOMS: atom_id res chain seq x y z
N PRO A 1 4.85 -1.09 3.19
CA PRO A 1 5.43 -0.47 4.40
C PRO A 1 6.94 -0.33 4.24
N TYR A 2 7.59 0.70 4.79
CA TYR A 2 9.03 0.94 4.58
C TYR A 2 9.87 -0.21 5.19
N PRO A 3 10.90 -0.79 4.52
CA PRO A 3 11.56 -2.00 5.00
C PRO A 3 12.07 -1.95 6.44
N ALA A 4 12.53 -0.79 6.90
CA ALA A 4 13.03 -0.64 8.27
C ALA A 4 11.96 -0.87 9.35
N VAL A 5 10.67 -0.73 9.03
CA VAL A 5 9.56 -0.99 9.97
C VAL A 5 9.09 -2.45 9.95
N LYS A 6 9.70 -3.32 9.13
CA LYS A 6 9.32 -4.75 9.05
C LYS A 6 9.32 -5.45 10.41
N PRO A 7 10.34 -5.29 11.28
CA PRO A 7 10.34 -5.93 12.58
C PRO A 7 9.11 -5.53 13.42
N ASP A 8 8.74 -4.24 13.42
CA ASP A 8 7.57 -3.75 14.17
C ASP A 8 6.27 -4.35 13.65
N VAL A 9 6.09 -4.41 12.33
CA VAL A 9 4.89 -4.96 11.68
C VAL A 9 4.74 -6.46 11.98
N VAL A 10 5.82 -7.23 11.83
CA VAL A 10 5.81 -8.68 12.09
C VAL A 10 5.63 -8.97 13.58
N ASN A 11 6.28 -8.22 14.47
CA ASN A 11 6.13 -8.38 15.92
C ASN A 11 4.72 -8.02 16.41
N ALA A 12 4.02 -7.13 15.71
CA ALA A 12 2.61 -6.84 15.95
C ALA A 12 1.65 -7.91 15.41
N GLY A 13 2.16 -8.97 14.76
CA GLY A 13 1.38 -10.11 14.25
C GLY A 13 0.79 -9.91 12.85
N ALA A 14 1.17 -8.86 12.13
CA ALA A 14 0.72 -8.62 10.77
C ALA A 14 1.55 -9.40 9.73
N GLU A 15 0.93 -9.74 8.61
CA GLU A 15 1.64 -10.30 7.45
C GLU A 15 2.45 -9.22 6.73
N TRP A 16 3.73 -9.49 6.50
CA TRP A 16 4.60 -8.55 5.83
C TRP A 16 4.44 -8.65 4.31
N CYS A 17 3.98 -7.55 3.70
CA CYS A 17 3.96 -7.39 2.26
C CYS A 17 5.27 -6.79 1.75
N GLU A 18 6.03 -7.56 0.97
CA GLU A 18 7.32 -7.13 0.43
C GLU A 18 7.17 -6.01 -0.63
N PRO A 19 7.99 -4.95 -0.57
CA PRO A 19 8.09 -4.00 -1.67
C PRO A 19 8.70 -4.67 -2.90
N ASN A 20 8.24 -4.26 -4.08
CA ASN A 20 8.86 -4.65 -5.35
C ASN A 20 10.19 -3.91 -5.57
N GLU A 21 10.93 -4.28 -6.62
CA GLU A 21 12.24 -3.72 -6.94
C GLU A 21 12.25 -2.18 -7.07
N THR A 22 11.11 -1.59 -7.46
CA THR A 22 10.95 -0.16 -7.72
C THR A 22 10.29 0.61 -6.57
N PHE A 23 9.95 -0.06 -5.47
CA PHE A 23 9.16 0.51 -4.36
C PHE A 23 7.83 1.16 -4.82
N SER A 24 7.27 0.68 -5.93
CA SER A 24 6.10 1.29 -6.57
C SER A 24 4.79 0.55 -6.27
N ASN A 25 4.85 -0.57 -5.54
CA ASN A 25 3.66 -1.35 -5.19
C ASN A 25 2.99 -0.85 -3.90
N ALA A 26 1.67 -1.08 -3.82
CA ALA A 26 0.88 -0.94 -2.60
C ALA A 26 0.23 -2.27 -2.21
N CYS A 27 -0.02 -2.45 -0.91
CA CYS A 27 -0.61 -3.65 -0.34
C CYS A 27 -1.99 -3.29 0.23
N LEU A 28 -3.00 -4.10 -0.10
CA LEU A 28 -4.38 -3.93 0.35
C LEU A 28 -4.80 -5.16 1.15
N ASP A 29 -5.25 -4.94 2.37
CA ASP A 29 -5.87 -5.95 3.23
C ASP A 29 -7.17 -5.39 3.82
N GLY A 30 -8.31 -5.93 3.40
CA GLY A 30 -9.62 -5.40 3.77
C GLY A 30 -9.75 -3.91 3.47
N ASN A 31 -9.83 -3.09 4.52
CA ASN A 31 -9.93 -1.63 4.48
C ASN A 31 -8.61 -0.89 4.74
N LEU A 32 -7.48 -1.60 4.82
CA LEU A 32 -6.16 -1.02 5.07
C LEU A 32 -5.31 -1.07 3.80
N VAL A 33 -4.92 0.10 3.31
CA VAL A 33 -3.95 0.24 2.23
C VAL A 33 -2.63 0.81 2.74
N THR A 34 -1.52 0.13 2.45
CA THR A 34 -0.17 0.55 2.85
C THR A 34 0.78 0.56 1.64
N ALA A 35 1.84 1.35 1.74
CA ALA A 35 2.88 1.45 0.72
C ALA A 35 4.26 1.59 1.37
N ALA A 36 5.33 1.29 0.64
CA ALA A 36 6.67 1.32 1.21
C ALA A 36 7.31 2.71 1.22
N ALA A 37 7.13 3.47 0.14
CA ALA A 37 7.64 4.83 0.00
C ALA A 37 6.84 5.61 -1.05
N TRP A 38 7.24 6.85 -1.28
CA TRP A 38 6.63 7.77 -2.23
C TRP A 38 6.57 7.30 -3.71
N PRO A 39 7.43 6.40 -4.24
CA PRO A 39 7.26 5.90 -5.61
C PRO A 39 5.94 5.15 -5.82
N ALA A 40 5.34 4.62 -4.76
CA ALA A 40 4.07 3.92 -4.80
C ALA A 40 2.84 4.84 -4.68
N HIS A 41 3.01 6.18 -4.61
CA HIS A 41 1.88 7.11 -4.52
C HIS A 41 0.79 6.85 -5.57
N PRO A 42 1.09 6.59 -6.86
CA PRO A 42 0.05 6.31 -7.85
C PRO A 42 -0.80 5.08 -7.49
N GLU A 43 -0.17 3.96 -7.11
CA GLU A 43 -0.92 2.75 -6.77
C GLU A 43 -1.65 2.91 -5.44
N TRP A 44 -0.98 3.44 -4.41
CA TRP A 44 -1.57 3.68 -3.10
C TRP A 44 -2.81 4.58 -3.19
N MET A 45 -2.74 5.70 -3.91
CA MET A 45 -3.89 6.60 -4.10
C MET A 45 -5.03 5.91 -4.84
N ARG A 46 -4.73 5.15 -5.90
CA ARG A 46 -5.76 4.39 -6.63
C ARG A 46 -6.51 3.44 -5.70
N ARG A 47 -5.78 2.63 -4.92
CA ARG A 47 -6.37 1.69 -3.94
C ARG A 47 -7.17 2.41 -2.86
N PHE A 48 -6.68 3.54 -2.37
CA PHE A 48 -7.39 4.34 -1.38
C PHE A 48 -8.72 4.89 -1.93
N LEU A 49 -8.72 5.36 -3.18
CA LEU A 49 -9.94 5.83 -3.85
C LEU A 49 -10.93 4.67 -4.12
N GLU A 50 -10.44 3.48 -4.47
CA GLU A 50 -11.26 2.25 -4.57
C GLU A 50 -11.97 1.95 -3.24
N LEU A 51 -11.27 2.06 -2.10
CA LEU A 51 -11.86 1.86 -0.77
C LEU A 51 -12.93 2.89 -0.41
N LEU A 52 -12.83 4.11 -0.96
CA LEU A 52 -13.83 5.16 -0.81
C LEU A 52 -15.01 5.03 -1.79
N GLY A 53 -14.99 4.04 -2.69
CA GLY A 53 -15.99 3.88 -3.74
C GLY A 53 -15.91 4.96 -4.82
N VAL A 54 -14.76 5.59 -4.99
CA VAL A 54 -14.55 6.63 -6.01
C VAL A 54 -14.18 5.97 -7.34
N GLU A 55 -14.95 6.29 -8.38
CA GLU A 55 -14.66 5.93 -9.76
C GLU A 55 -14.19 7.17 -10.53
N ILE A 56 -13.03 7.08 -11.19
CA ILE A 56 -12.49 8.14 -12.05
C ILE A 56 -12.60 7.69 -13.50
N THR A 57 -13.40 8.41 -14.30
CA THR A 57 -13.54 8.20 -15.74
C THR A 57 -13.16 9.47 -16.48
N ILE A 58 -12.63 9.31 -17.69
CA ILE A 58 -12.33 10.41 -18.60
C ILE A 58 -13.50 10.51 -19.59
N LYS A 59 -13.87 11.74 -19.98
CA LYS A 59 -14.90 12.00 -21.00
C LYS A 59 -14.44 11.62 -22.39
#